data_AF-A0AAV2ICU1-F1
#
_entry.id   AF-A0AAV2ICU1-F1
#
_cell.length_a   1.000
_cell.length_b   1.000
_cell.length_c   1.000
_cell.angle_alpha   90.00
_cell.angle_beta   90.00
_cell.angle_gamma   90.00
#
_symmetry.space_group_name_H-M   'P 1'
#
loop_
_entity.id
_entity.type
_entity.pdbx_description
1 polymer ?
#
loop_
_entity_poly.entity_id
_entity_poly.type
_entity_poly.pdbx_seq_one_letter_code
_entity_poly.pdbx_strand_id
1 'polypeptide(L)'
;GSEFYTSRLRRHGMVYKTHILGLPVVRVVGAANVKKILMNENDLVTAYWPTSVRMLLGHDSVSMSIGELHRTKRRALQRVFNQEAMAHY
;
A
#
# COMPACT_ATOMS: atom_id res chain seq x y z
N GLY A 1 -14.88 2.01 13.38
CA GLY A 1 -13.92 1.99 12.25
C GLY A 1 -14.55 1.47 10.95
N SER A 2 -15.09 0.26 10.94
CA SER A 2 -15.74 -0.33 9.77
C SER A 2 -16.92 0.50 9.23
N GLU A 3 -17.78 1.01 10.12
CA GLU A 3 -18.94 1.82 9.75
C GLU A 3 -18.59 3.10 8.96
N PHE A 4 -17.47 3.75 9.31
CA PHE A 4 -16.92 4.92 8.61
C PHE A 4 -16.68 4.62 7.12
N TYR A 5 -16.21 3.42 6.79
CA TYR A 5 -15.96 3.00 5.42
C TYR A 5 -17.21 2.44 4.75
N THR A 6 -17.97 1.58 5.43
CA THR A 6 -19.16 0.92 4.87
C THR A 6 -20.26 1.93 4.50
N SER A 7 -20.52 2.92 5.36
CA SER A 7 -21.53 3.96 5.09
C SER A 7 -21.20 4.80 3.85
N ARG A 8 -19.92 5.15 3.67
CA ARG A 8 -19.47 5.95 2.52
C ARG A 8 -19.36 5.14 1.24
N LEU A 9 -18.96 3.88 1.33
CA LEU A 9 -19.02 2.95 0.21
C LEU A 9 -20.46 2.83 -0.32
N ARG A 10 -21.44 2.68 0.59
CA ARG A 10 -22.86 2.64 0.23
C ARG A 10 -23.34 3.94 -0.41
N ARG A 11 -22.91 5.09 0.10
CA ARG A 11 -23.36 6.40 -0.37
C ARG A 11 -22.69 6.88 -1.67
N HIS A 12 -21.41 6.56 -1.86
CA HIS A 12 -20.57 7.16 -2.91
C HIS A 12 -20.03 6.15 -3.93
N GLY A 13 -20.26 4.85 -3.70
CA GLY A 13 -19.79 3.80 -4.60
C GLY A 13 -18.33 3.42 -4.39
N MET A 14 -17.79 2.66 -5.35
CA MET A 14 -16.50 1.96 -5.22
C MET A 14 -15.27 2.87 -5.29
N VAL A 15 -15.41 4.09 -5.80
CA VAL A 15 -14.34 5.09 -5.87
C VAL A 15 -14.90 6.42 -5.36
N TYR A 16 -14.35 6.92 -4.25
CA TYR A 16 -14.89 8.13 -3.61
C TYR A 16 -13.83 8.93 -2.85
N LYS A 17 -14.06 10.24 -2.75
CA LYS A 17 -13.24 11.17 -1.97
C LYS A 17 -13.65 11.14 -0.50
N THR A 18 -12.68 11.19 0.40
CA THR A 18 -12.90 11.29 1.85
C THR A 18 -11.68 11.91 2.52
N HIS A 19 -11.73 12.10 3.84
CA HIS A 19 -10.59 12.56 4.62
C HIS A 19 -10.19 11.47 5.62
N ILE A 20 -8.91 11.11 5.64
CA ILE A 20 -8.34 10.18 6.62
C ILE A 20 -7.26 10.95 7.37
N LEU A 21 -7.43 11.09 8.70
CA LEU A 21 -6.52 11.84 9.57
C LEU A 21 -6.26 13.27 9.06
N GLY A 22 -7.31 13.96 8.60
CA GLY A 22 -7.24 15.32 8.07
C GLY A 22 -6.70 15.44 6.65
N LEU A 23 -6.19 14.35 6.05
CA LEU A 23 -5.67 14.35 4.69
C LEU A 23 -6.76 14.00 3.67
N PRO A 24 -6.92 14.78 2.59
CA PRO A 24 -7.83 14.43 1.50
C PRO A 24 -7.29 13.21 0.76
N VAL A 25 -8.12 12.18 0.64
CA VAL A 25 -7.75 10.92 -0.03
C VAL A 25 -8.87 10.42 -0.92
N VAL A 26 -8.50 9.63 -1.94
CA VAL A 26 -9.45 8.85 -2.74
C VAL A 26 -9.38 7.41 -2.28
N ARG A 27 -10.51 6.86 -1.86
CA ARG A 27 -10.63 5.44 -1.52
C ARG A 27 -11.09 4.68 -2.76
N VAL A 28 -10.37 3.61 -3.07
CA VAL A 28 -10.62 2.73 -4.21
C VAL A 28 -10.94 1.33 -3.69
N VAL A 29 -12.07 0.78 -4.10
CA VAL A 29 -12.60 -0.53 -3.66
C VAL A 29 -12.94 -1.38 -4.89
N GLY A 30 -12.86 -2.71 -4.73
CA GLY A 30 -13.17 -3.68 -5.77
C GLY A 30 -11.94 -4.15 -6.54
N ALA A 31 -11.86 -5.45 -6.82
CA ALA A 31 -10.66 -6.10 -7.36
C ALA A 31 -10.19 -5.48 -8.69
N ALA A 32 -11.12 -5.18 -9.61
CA ALA A 32 -10.77 -4.58 -10.89
C ALA A 32 -10.17 -3.17 -10.74
N ASN A 33 -10.69 -2.35 -9.81
CA ASN A 33 -10.19 -1.00 -9.56
C ASN A 33 -8.83 -1.05 -8.85
N VAL A 34 -8.71 -1.88 -7.82
CA VAL A 34 -7.46 -2.05 -7.07
C VAL A 34 -6.36 -2.62 -7.97
N LYS A 35 -6.68 -3.56 -8.87
CA LYS A 35 -5.73 -4.09 -9.86
C LYS A 35 -5.14 -2.98 -10.72
N LYS A 36 -5.93 -2.01 -11.18
CA LYS A 36 -5.43 -0.88 -11.97
C LYS A 36 -4.43 -0.05 -11.16
N ILE A 37 -4.70 0.24 -9.90
CA ILE A 37 -3.77 0.99 -9.04
C ILE A 37 -2.47 0.20 -8.83
N LEU A 38 -2.57 -1.07 -8.43
CA LEU A 38 -1.39 -1.90 -8.13
C LEU A 38 -0.51 -2.19 -9.36
N MET A 39 -1.11 -2.34 -10.54
CA MET A 39 -0.37 -2.60 -11.77
C MET A 39 0.30 -1.35 -12.37
N ASN A 40 0.00 -0.16 -11.86
CA ASN A 40 0.56 1.11 -12.32
C ASN A 40 1.36 1.82 -11.21
N GLU A 41 1.92 1.06 -10.28
CA GLU A 41 2.84 1.57 -9.24
C GLU A 41 4.17 2.03 -9.87
N ASN A 42 4.60 3.25 -9.50
CA ASN A 42 5.67 4.05 -10.13
C ASN A 42 5.38 4.61 -11.53
N ASP A 43 4.14 4.51 -12.01
CA ASP A 43 3.68 5.17 -13.25
C ASP A 43 2.56 6.17 -12.94
N LEU A 44 1.39 5.67 -12.54
CA LEU A 44 0.24 6.51 -12.18
C LEU A 44 0.20 6.89 -10.70
N VAL A 45 0.79 6.06 -9.84
CA VAL A 45 0.75 6.21 -8.37
C VAL A 45 2.08 5.80 -7.75
N THR A 46 2.34 6.28 -6.55
CA THR A 46 3.44 5.81 -5.70
C THR A 46 2.97 5.53 -4.30
N ALA A 47 3.63 4.57 -3.63
CA ALA A 47 3.39 4.27 -2.24
C ALA A 47 3.63 5.50 -1.36
N TYR A 48 2.65 5.85 -0.55
CA TYR A 48 2.72 6.96 0.39
C TYR A 48 2.55 6.44 1.82
N TRP A 49 3.44 6.90 2.71
CA TRP A 49 3.35 6.67 4.14
C TRP A 49 3.30 8.00 4.91
N PRO A 50 2.45 8.15 5.94
CA PRO A 50 2.49 9.32 6.81
C PRO A 50 3.86 9.50 7.47
N THR A 51 4.24 10.75 7.80
CA THR A 51 5.54 11.08 8.41
C THR A 51 5.84 10.24 9.66
N SER A 52 4.85 10.02 10.51
CA SER A 52 5.01 9.18 11.71
C SER A 52 5.46 7.76 11.37
N VAL A 53 4.89 7.15 10.34
CA VAL A 53 5.27 5.79 9.89
C VAL A 53 6.67 5.80 9.29
N ARG A 54 7.03 6.84 8.52
CA ARG A 54 8.39 6.99 7.99
C ARG A 54 9.45 7.11 9.08
N MET A 55 9.16 7.86 10.13
CA MET A 55 10.06 8.02 11.28
C MET A 55 10.29 6.69 12.01
N LEU A 56 9.23 5.89 12.19
CA LEU A 56 9.32 4.62 12.91
C LEU A 56 10.04 3.53 12.12
N LEU A 57 9.77 3.40 10.82
CA LEU A 57 10.36 2.34 9.99
C LEU A 57 11.74 2.72 9.43
N GLY A 58 12.07 4.02 9.43
CA GLY A 58 13.28 4.55 8.83
C GLY A 58 13.22 4.59 7.30
N HIS A 59 13.96 5.55 6.74
CA HIS A 59 14.03 5.81 5.30
C HIS A 59 14.63 4.64 4.50
N ASP A 60 15.45 3.81 5.14
CA ASP A 60 16.10 2.66 4.53
C ASP A 60 15.28 1.38 4.54
N SER A 61 14.09 1.37 5.14
CA SER A 61 13.22 0.20 5.08
C SER A 61 12.73 -0.07 3.66
N VAL A 62 12.40 -1.33 3.37
CA VAL A 62 11.87 -1.72 2.05
C VAL A 62 10.57 -0.97 1.76
N SER A 63 9.71 -0.80 2.76
CA SER A 63 8.45 -0.07 2.65
C SER A 63 8.60 1.42 2.29
N MET A 64 9.77 2.02 2.51
CA MET A 64 10.07 3.43 2.21
C MET A 64 10.88 3.62 0.92
N SER A 65 11.36 2.52 0.32
CA SER A 65 12.10 2.56 -0.94
C SER A 65 11.17 2.52 -2.15
N ILE A 66 11.62 3.11 -3.25
CA ILE A 66 10.91 3.13 -4.55
C ILE A 66 11.84 2.65 -5.68
N GLY A 67 11.28 2.35 -6.86
CA GLY A 67 12.05 1.99 -8.05
C GLY A 67 13.02 0.81 -7.89
N GLU A 68 14.23 0.93 -8.44
CA GLU A 68 15.23 -0.15 -8.42
C GLU A 68 15.76 -0.47 -7.02
N LEU A 69 15.84 0.53 -6.13
CA LEU A 69 16.25 0.31 -4.74
C LEU A 69 15.25 -0.62 -4.04
N HIS A 70 13.95 -0.33 -4.20
CA HIS A 70 12.89 -1.21 -3.69
C HIS A 70 12.95 -2.60 -4.31
N ARG A 71 13.15 -2.71 -5.62
CA ARG A 71 13.26 -4.00 -6.31
C ARG A 71 14.39 -4.85 -5.75
N THR A 72 15.55 -4.25 -5.53
CA THR A 72 16.74 -4.92 -4.99
C THR A 72 16.50 -5.40 -3.56
N LYS A 73 16.03 -4.51 -2.68
CA LYS A 73 15.73 -4.84 -1.28
C LYS A 73 14.64 -5.92 -1.16
N ARG A 74 13.56 -5.80 -1.93
CA ARG A 74 12.46 -6.78 -1.96
C ARG A 74 12.95 -8.16 -2.42
N ARG A 75 13.79 -8.23 -3.46
CA ARG A 75 14.34 -9.49 -3.94
C ARG A 75 15.21 -10.19 -2.89
N ALA A 76 15.99 -9.42 -2.11
CA ALA A 76 16.75 -9.98 -1.00
C ALA A 76 15.83 -10.58 0.09
N LEU A 77 14.78 -9.85 0.49
CA LEU A 77 13.80 -10.36 1.47
C LEU A 77 13.01 -11.58 0.97
N GLN A 78 12.65 -11.63 -0.31
CA GLN A 78 11.92 -12.78 -0.86
C GLN A 78 12.66 -14.12 -0.68
N ARG A 79 13.99 -14.10 -0.55
CA ARG A 79 14.78 -15.31 -0.30
C ARG A 79 14.52 -15.92 1.07
N VAL A 80 14.23 -15.11 2.09
CA VAL A 80 13.96 -15.63 3.44
C VAL A 80 12.50 -16.07 3.63
N PHE A 81 11.59 -15.61 2.75
CA PHE A 81 10.18 -15.98 2.75
C PHE A 81 9.81 -16.93 1.59
N ASN A 82 10.78 -17.72 1.11
CA ASN A 82 10.52 -18.70 0.06
C ASN A 82 9.85 -19.96 0.63
N GLN A 83 9.23 -20.78 -0.24
CA GLN A 83 8.45 -21.94 0.19
C GLN A 83 9.27 -22.94 1.04
N GLU A 84 10.51 -23.19 0.67
CA GLU A 84 11.42 -24.09 1.39
C GLU A 84 11.77 -23.51 2.77
N ALA A 85 12.20 -22.25 2.82
CA ALA A 85 12.51 -21.56 4.08
C ALA A 85 11.32 -21.56 5.05
N MET A 86 10.11 -21.28 4.54
CA MET A 86 8.88 -21.27 5.33
C MET A 86 8.44 -22.65 5.82
N ALA A 87 8.81 -23.73 5.13
CA ALA A 87 8.51 -25.10 5.57
C ALA A 87 9.38 -25.53 6.76
N HIS A 88 10.48 -24.81 7.02
CA HIS A 88 11.45 -25.11 8.09
C HIS A 88 11.37 -24.14 9.28
N TYR A 89 10.40 -23.21 9.29
CA TYR A 89 10.07 -22.35 10.45
C TYR A 89 8.98 -22.99 11.32
#